data_AF-A0A3B4WB59-F1
#
_entry.id   AF-A0A3B4WB59-F1
#
_cell.length_a   1.000
_cell.length_b   1.000
_cell.length_c   1.000
_cell.angle_alpha   90.00
_cell.angle_beta   90.00
_cell.angle_gamma   90.00
#
_symmetry.space_group_name_H-M   'P 1'
#
loop_
_entity.id
_entity.type
_entity.pdbx_description
1 polymer ?
#
loop_
_entity_poly.entity_id
_entity_poly.type
_entity_poly.pdbx_seq_one_letter_code
_entity_poly.pdbx_strand_id
1 'polypeptide(L)'
;AFSALWWLYANQSLHPIVSPMIYQSKKKEVEELEVTVRIYRDYIKQDQQEKLTEVENLLVERQHVFCSYRKLYSKRQQLEEQILQKASALESLIPDMSKTVKRIFTEDCHCGSSLTYIWTRDKRKNGRLMWEEMKNWRSITRKD
;
A
#
# COMPACT_ATOMS: atom_id res chain seq x y z
N ALA A 1 9.71 -53.00 -41.04
CA ALA A 1 8.39 -52.55 -40.53
C ALA A 1 8.21 -52.70 -39.01
N PHE A 2 9.05 -53.45 -38.27
CA PHE A 2 8.87 -53.67 -36.83
C PHE A 2 9.38 -52.54 -35.90
N SER A 3 10.18 -51.58 -36.37
CA SER A 3 10.75 -50.51 -35.52
C SER A 3 9.82 -49.30 -35.29
N ALA A 4 8.97 -48.96 -36.27
CA ALA A 4 8.09 -47.80 -36.18
C ALA A 4 6.89 -48.03 -35.23
N LEU A 5 6.37 -49.26 -35.19
CA LEU A 5 5.31 -49.65 -34.26
C LEU A 5 5.80 -49.73 -32.82
N TRP A 6 7.07 -50.11 -32.60
CA TRP A 6 7.65 -50.13 -31.26
C TRP A 6 7.92 -48.72 -30.73
N TRP A 7 8.32 -47.79 -31.60
CA TRP A 7 8.42 -46.36 -31.26
C TRP A 7 7.06 -45.74 -30.89
N LEU A 8 5.98 -46.07 -31.61
CA LEU A 8 4.64 -45.57 -31.27
C LEU A 8 4.12 -46.18 -29.95
N TYR A 9 4.41 -47.46 -29.67
CA TYR A 9 3.99 -48.14 -28.44
C TYR A 9 4.78 -47.67 -27.21
N ALA A 10 6.09 -47.43 -27.37
CA ALA A 10 6.94 -46.93 -26.29
C ALA A 10 6.64 -45.46 -25.93
N ASN A 11 6.19 -44.65 -26.89
CA ASN A 11 5.90 -43.23 -26.68
C ASN A 11 4.48 -42.95 -26.11
N GLN A 12 3.61 -43.97 -26.07
CA GLN A 12 2.26 -43.84 -25.52
C GLN A 12 2.18 -44.07 -24.01
N SER A 13 3.30 -44.44 -23.36
CA SER A 13 3.32 -44.95 -21.98
C SER A 13 3.91 -44.00 -20.92
N LEU A 14 4.15 -42.72 -21.24
CA LEU A 14 4.83 -41.79 -20.32
C LEU A 14 4.00 -40.61 -19.82
N HIS A 15 2.69 -40.58 -20.08
CA HIS A 15 1.80 -39.66 -19.38
C HIS A 15 1.20 -40.38 -18.16
N PRO A 16 1.52 -39.99 -16.92
CA PRO A 16 0.88 -40.58 -15.76
C PRO A 16 -0.62 -40.26 -15.82
N ILE A 17 -1.43 -41.30 -16.00
CA ILE A 17 -2.90 -41.21 -15.91
C ILE A 17 -3.21 -40.99 -14.43
N VAL A 18 -3.27 -39.73 -14.01
CA VAL A 18 -3.74 -39.38 -12.67
C VAL A 18 -5.18 -39.87 -12.55
N SER A 19 -5.46 -40.72 -11.55
CA SER A 19 -6.81 -41.25 -11.33
C SER A 19 -7.83 -40.11 -11.23
N PRO A 20 -9.01 -40.19 -11.88
CA PRO A 20 -10.02 -39.13 -11.84
C PRO A 20 -10.39 -38.69 -10.42
N MET A 21 -10.39 -39.60 -9.44
CA MET A 21 -10.62 -39.26 -8.04
C MET A 21 -9.51 -38.39 -7.44
N ILE A 22 -8.24 -38.67 -7.77
CA ILE A 22 -7.10 -37.86 -7.32
C ILE A 22 -7.18 -36.46 -7.92
N TYR A 23 -7.54 -36.35 -9.20
CA TYR A 23 -7.73 -35.07 -9.87
C TYR A 23 -8.82 -34.23 -9.20
N GLN A 24 -9.99 -34.81 -8.90
CA GLN A 24 -11.09 -34.08 -8.24
C GLN A 24 -10.72 -33.62 -6.82
N SER A 25 -10.01 -34.44 -6.05
CA SER A 25 -9.50 -34.05 -4.73
C SER A 25 -8.55 -32.86 -4.83
N LYS A 26 -7.59 -32.91 -5.75
CA LYS A 26 -6.63 -31.82 -5.97
C LYS A 26 -7.30 -30.54 -6.45
N LYS A 27 -8.31 -30.66 -7.31
CA LYS A 27 -9.10 -29.51 -7.77
C LYS A 27 -9.79 -28.80 -6.59
N LYS A 28 -10.40 -29.56 -5.67
CA LYS A 28 -11.02 -28.98 -4.48
C LYS A 28 -10.02 -28.29 -3.56
N GLU A 29 -8.84 -28.88 -3.35
CA GLU A 29 -7.74 -28.25 -2.60
C GLU A 29 -7.31 -26.92 -3.23
N VAL A 30 -7.20 -26.86 -4.56
CA VAL A 30 -6.86 -25.62 -5.29
C VAL A 30 -7.96 -24.57 -5.11
N GLU A 31 -9.23 -24.95 -5.24
CA GLU A 31 -10.36 -24.02 -5.04
C GLU A 31 -10.37 -23.45 -3.61
N GLU A 32 -10.12 -24.26 -2.58
CA GLU A 32 -10.01 -23.81 -1.19
C GLU A 32 -8.80 -22.87 -0.96
N LEU A 33 -7.66 -23.18 -1.58
CA LEU A 33 -6.47 -22.33 -1.54
C LEU A 33 -6.69 -20.99 -2.24
N GLU A 34 -7.37 -20.97 -3.39
CA GLU A 34 -7.70 -19.74 -4.12
C GLU A 34 -8.57 -18.79 -3.29
N VAL A 35 -9.55 -19.34 -2.57
CA VAL A 35 -10.37 -18.57 -1.63
C VAL A 35 -9.50 -18.00 -0.51
N THR A 36 -8.63 -18.82 0.07
CA THR A 36 -7.73 -18.40 1.16
C THR A 36 -6.79 -17.28 0.70
N VAL A 37 -6.15 -17.42 -0.46
CA VAL A 37 -5.27 -16.40 -1.06
C VAL A 37 -6.02 -15.10 -1.30
N ARG A 38 -7.29 -15.16 -1.75
CA ARG A 38 -8.14 -13.97 -1.93
C ARG A 38 -8.36 -13.25 -0.60
N ILE A 39 -8.75 -13.97 0.45
CA ILE A 39 -8.99 -13.39 1.78
C ILE A 39 -7.72 -12.70 2.31
N TYR A 40 -6.57 -13.36 2.24
CA TYR A 40 -5.31 -12.77 2.69
C TYR A 40 -4.91 -11.55 1.87
N ARG A 41 -5.14 -11.56 0.55
CA ARG A 41 -4.90 -10.39 -0.31
C ARG A 41 -5.76 -9.20 0.11
N ASP A 42 -7.05 -9.41 0.34
CA ASP A 42 -7.98 -8.34 0.74
C ASP A 42 -7.60 -7.78 2.11
N TYR A 43 -7.22 -8.65 3.05
CA TYR A 43 -6.71 -8.24 4.36
C TYR A 43 -5.46 -7.37 4.26
N ILE A 44 -4.47 -7.77 3.45
CA ILE A 44 -3.23 -7.00 3.26
C ILE A 44 -3.54 -5.64 2.64
N LYS A 45 -4.43 -5.58 1.63
CA LYS A 45 -4.83 -4.31 1.00
C LYS A 45 -5.49 -3.36 2.01
N GLN A 46 -6.34 -3.91 2.89
CA GLN A 46 -6.97 -3.12 3.93
C GLN A 46 -5.93 -2.59 4.94
N ASP A 47 -5.05 -3.44 5.46
CA ASP A 47 -3.97 -3.04 6.39
C ASP A 47 -3.07 -1.95 5.81
N GLN A 48 -2.68 -2.08 4.54
CA GLN A 48 -1.88 -1.06 3.84
C GLN A 48 -2.62 0.30 3.77
N GLN A 49 -3.93 0.27 3.50
CA GLN A 49 -4.74 1.49 3.40
C GLN A 49 -4.96 2.17 4.77
N GLU A 50 -5.08 1.38 5.83
CA GLU A 50 -5.17 1.88 7.21
C GLU A 50 -3.86 2.56 7.61
N LYS A 51 -2.71 1.93 7.36
CA LYS A 51 -1.39 2.50 7.60
C LYS A 51 -1.16 3.80 6.83
N LEU A 52 -1.57 3.86 5.56
CA LEU A 52 -1.46 5.10 4.77
C LEU A 52 -2.38 6.21 5.31
N THR A 53 -3.57 5.85 5.80
CA THR A 53 -4.49 6.80 6.43
C THR A 53 -3.94 7.33 7.76
N GLU A 54 -3.21 6.51 8.50
CA GLU A 54 -2.51 6.97 9.71
C GLU A 54 -1.41 8.01 9.38
N VAL A 55 -0.61 7.75 8.33
CA VAL A 55 0.37 8.73 7.85
C VAL A 55 -0.30 10.03 7.40
N GLU A 56 -1.44 9.94 6.69
CA GLU A 56 -2.22 11.13 6.30
C GLU A 56 -2.63 11.96 7.52
N ASN A 57 -3.21 11.32 8.54
CA ASN A 57 -3.66 12.03 9.74
C ASN A 57 -2.50 12.71 10.48
N LEU A 58 -1.35 12.05 10.57
CA LEU A 58 -0.16 12.63 11.18
C LEU A 58 0.39 13.81 10.38
N LEU A 59 0.42 13.71 9.05
CA LEU A 59 0.83 14.80 8.16
C LEU A 59 -0.11 16.01 8.28
N VAL A 60 -1.43 15.78 8.36
CA VAL A 60 -2.42 16.83 8.62
C VAL A 60 -2.13 17.56 9.93
N GLU A 61 -1.85 16.82 11.00
CA GLU A 61 -1.51 17.47 12.28
C GLU A 61 -0.16 18.16 12.26
N ARG A 62 0.85 17.58 11.61
CA ARG A 62 2.15 18.22 11.44
C ARG A 62 1.98 19.56 10.73
N GLN A 63 1.20 19.58 9.65
CA GLN A 63 1.00 20.79 8.87
C GLN A 63 0.14 21.81 9.61
N HIS A 64 -0.86 21.35 10.38
CA HIS A 64 -1.61 22.22 11.27
C HIS A 64 -0.70 22.90 12.30
N VAL A 65 0.21 22.15 12.94
CA VAL A 65 1.19 22.69 13.88
C VAL A 65 2.15 23.67 13.18
N PHE A 66 2.66 23.34 12.00
CA PHE A 66 3.52 24.21 11.19
C PHE A 66 2.86 25.55 10.87
N CYS A 67 1.60 25.53 10.45
CA CYS A 67 0.82 26.71 10.09
C CYS A 67 0.23 27.46 11.28
N SER A 68 0.32 26.89 12.48
CA SER A 68 -0.20 27.54 13.68
C SER A 68 0.70 28.72 14.11
N TYR A 69 0.07 29.76 14.66
CA TYR A 69 0.80 30.93 15.17
C TYR A 69 1.74 30.59 16.35
N ARG A 70 1.40 29.55 17.12
CA ARG A 70 2.24 29.09 18.24
C ARG A 70 3.34 28.18 17.71
N LYS A 71 4.60 28.56 17.91
CA LYS A 71 5.75 27.72 17.55
C LYS A 71 5.89 26.53 18.50
N LEU A 72 5.17 25.45 18.24
CA LEU A 72 5.28 24.19 18.97
C LEU A 72 6.35 23.29 18.35
N TYR A 73 7.61 23.74 18.39
CA TYR A 73 8.73 23.06 17.74
C TYR A 73 8.88 21.60 18.19
N SER A 74 8.83 21.34 19.49
CA SER A 74 8.91 19.99 20.05
C SER A 74 7.79 19.08 19.55
N LYS A 75 6.56 19.58 19.46
CA LYS A 75 5.42 18.82 18.94
C LYS A 75 5.59 18.52 17.46
N ARG A 76 6.07 19.49 16.67
CA ARG A 76 6.35 19.29 15.24
C ARG A 76 7.42 18.22 15.06
N GLN A 77 8.52 18.29 15.80
CA GLN A 77 9.60 17.30 15.73
C GLN A 77 9.11 15.89 16.09
N GLN A 78 8.33 15.74 17.17
CA GLN A 78 7.74 14.44 17.53
C GLN A 78 6.84 13.86 16.42
N LEU A 79 6.07 14.70 15.74
CA LEU A 79 5.24 14.26 14.62
C LEU A 79 6.13 13.84 13.43
N GLU A 80 7.17 14.61 13.11
CA GLU A 80 8.08 14.32 12.01
C GLU A 80 8.81 12.98 12.21
N GLU A 81 9.26 12.67 13.44
CA GLU A 81 9.86 11.39 13.81
C GLU A 81 8.87 10.22 13.64
N GLN A 82 7.65 10.37 14.15
CA GLN A 82 6.60 9.34 14.02
C GLN A 82 6.20 9.07 12.56
N ILE A 83 6.07 10.14 11.76
CA ILE A 83 5.74 10.02 10.34
C ILE A 83 6.87 9.29 9.59
N LEU A 84 8.14 9.60 9.87
CA LEU A 84 9.27 8.94 9.22
C LEU A 84 9.34 7.44 9.54
N GLN A 85 9.10 7.06 10.80
CA GLN A 85 9.05 5.65 11.18
C GLN A 85 7.98 4.88 10.39
N LYS A 86 6.78 5.47 10.26
CA LYS A 86 5.66 4.85 9.53
C LYS A 86 5.87 4.86 8.02
N ALA A 87 6.45 5.92 7.48
CA ALA A 87 6.80 6.02 6.07
C ALA A 87 7.81 4.93 5.68
N SER A 88 8.85 4.71 6.49
CA SER A 88 9.83 3.65 6.25
C SER A 88 9.20 2.25 6.24
N ALA A 89 8.23 1.98 7.13
CA ALA A 89 7.50 0.70 7.12
C ALA A 89 6.67 0.46 5.85
N LEU A 90 6.32 1.53 5.11
CA LEU A 90 5.56 1.47 3.87
C LEU A 90 6.45 1.52 2.62
N GLU A 91 7.78 1.64 2.74
CA GLU A 91 8.67 1.79 1.57
C GLU A 91 8.69 0.58 0.64
N SER A 92 8.38 -0.62 1.16
CA SER A 92 8.22 -1.82 0.34
C SER A 92 7.04 -1.73 -0.65
N LEU A 93 6.04 -0.90 -0.33
CA LEU A 93 4.86 -0.67 -1.15
C LEU A 93 4.94 0.65 -1.92
N ILE A 94 5.46 1.71 -1.28
CA ILE A 94 5.58 3.05 -1.84
C ILE A 94 7.06 3.43 -1.86
N PRO A 95 7.74 3.24 -3.00
CA PRO A 95 9.16 3.57 -3.12
C PRO A 95 9.44 5.04 -2.75
N ASP A 96 10.58 5.29 -2.09
CA ASP A 96 11.03 6.62 -1.70
C ASP A 96 10.07 7.42 -0.80
N MET A 97 9.16 6.75 -0.08
CA MET A 97 8.18 7.42 0.76
C MET A 97 8.85 8.28 1.84
N SER A 98 9.92 7.81 2.51
CA SER A 98 10.61 8.60 3.54
C SER A 98 11.30 9.83 2.94
N LYS A 99 11.88 9.71 1.75
CA LYS A 99 12.51 10.83 1.04
C LYS A 99 11.48 11.90 0.69
N THR A 100 10.33 11.47 0.19
CA THR A 100 9.21 12.35 -0.17
C THR A 100 8.61 13.02 1.07
N VAL A 101 8.49 12.30 2.19
CA VAL A 101 8.08 12.87 3.48
C VAL A 101 9.06 13.96 3.96
N LYS A 102 10.37 13.72 3.88
CA LYS A 102 11.37 14.76 4.23
C LYS A 102 11.21 15.99 3.34
N ARG A 103 10.93 15.80 2.05
CA ARG A 103 10.63 16.89 1.12
C ARG A 103 9.42 17.70 1.56
N ILE A 104 8.32 17.04 1.96
CA ILE A 104 7.13 17.72 2.50
C ILE A 104 7.52 18.58 3.72
N PHE A 105 8.36 18.05 4.62
CA PHE A 105 8.73 18.81 5.83
C PHE A 105 9.49 20.09 5.52
N THR A 106 10.34 20.06 4.49
CA THR A 106 11.21 21.19 4.11
C THR A 106 10.57 22.15 3.13
N GLU A 107 9.74 21.68 2.20
CA GLU A 107 9.25 22.45 1.06
C GLU A 107 7.77 22.83 1.15
N ASP A 108 6.96 22.12 1.95
CA ASP A 108 5.53 22.44 2.05
C ASP A 108 5.24 23.58 3.03
N CYS A 109 5.30 24.79 2.49
CA CYS A 109 5.00 26.02 3.21
C CYS A 109 3.54 26.48 3.04
N HIS A 110 2.66 25.69 2.42
CA HIS A 110 1.29 26.14 2.17
C HIS A 110 0.44 26.06 3.44
N CYS A 111 -0.07 27.21 3.86
CA CYS A 111 -1.07 27.34 4.90
C CYS A 111 -2.39 27.85 4.32
N GLY A 112 -3.50 27.24 4.71
CA GLY A 112 -4.83 27.66 4.30
C GLY A 112 -5.11 29.08 4.76
N SER A 113 -6.00 29.79 4.04
CA SER A 113 -6.39 31.16 4.40
C SER A 113 -6.87 31.23 5.86
N SER A 114 -6.31 32.16 6.63
CA SER A 114 -6.63 32.35 8.05
C SER A 114 -8.12 32.65 8.26
N LEU A 115 -8.77 33.37 7.33
CA LEU A 115 -10.20 33.63 7.37
C LEU A 115 -10.98 32.32 7.26
N THR A 116 -10.71 31.50 6.23
CA THR A 116 -11.39 30.21 6.05
C THR A 116 -11.17 29.29 7.25
N TYR A 117 -9.95 29.24 7.79
CA TYR A 117 -9.65 28.42 8.97
C TYR A 117 -10.38 28.87 10.24
N ILE A 118 -10.56 30.17 10.47
CA ILE A 118 -11.32 30.67 11.62
C ILE A 118 -12.78 30.19 11.56
N TRP A 119 -13.36 30.18 10.36
CA TRP A 119 -14.75 29.79 10.14
C TRP A 119 -14.97 28.27 10.12
N THR A 120 -14.09 27.51 9.48
CA THR A 120 -14.28 26.05 9.30
C THR A 120 -13.51 25.20 10.28
N ARG A 121 -12.42 25.73 10.86
CA ARG A 121 -11.40 25.00 11.62
C ARG A 121 -10.85 23.77 10.89
N ASP A 122 -10.98 23.75 9.56
CA ASP A 122 -10.58 22.62 8.73
C ASP A 122 -9.06 22.61 8.54
N LYS A 123 -8.40 21.68 9.23
CA LYS A 123 -6.94 21.47 9.15
C LYS A 123 -6.50 20.99 7.78
N ARG A 124 -7.41 20.40 6.99
CA ARG A 124 -7.11 19.82 5.68
C ARG A 124 -6.93 20.87 4.58
N LYS A 125 -7.07 22.16 4.90
CA LYS A 125 -6.72 23.25 4.00
C LYS A 125 -5.22 23.57 3.95
N ASN A 126 -4.42 23.02 4.85
CA ASN A 126 -2.97 23.20 4.83
C ASN A 126 -2.28 22.10 4.01
N GLY A 127 -1.07 22.40 3.52
CA GLY A 127 -0.15 21.39 2.98
C GLY A 127 -0.45 21.02 1.54
N ARG A 128 -0.10 21.87 0.58
CA ARG A 128 -0.42 21.63 -0.84
C ARG A 128 0.37 20.44 -1.39
N LEU A 129 1.68 20.44 -1.15
CA LEU A 129 2.58 19.38 -1.60
C LEU A 129 2.23 18.07 -0.88
N MET A 130 1.93 18.12 0.41
CA MET A 130 1.46 17.00 1.20
C MET A 130 0.24 16.31 0.55
N TRP A 131 -0.77 17.07 0.12
CA TRP A 131 -1.95 16.50 -0.52
C TRP A 131 -1.66 15.93 -1.91
N GLU A 132 -0.74 16.54 -2.66
CA GLU A 132 -0.29 16.02 -3.96
C GLU A 132 0.38 14.66 -3.79
N GLU A 133 1.31 14.54 -2.85
CA GLU A 133 1.97 13.27 -2.54
C GLU A 133 1.00 12.23 -2.01
N MET A 134 0.07 12.62 -1.13
CA MET A 134 -0.95 11.70 -0.62
C MET A 134 -1.82 11.13 -1.76
N LYS A 135 -2.16 11.95 -2.76
CA LYS A 135 -2.89 11.49 -3.95
C LYS A 135 -2.06 10.49 -4.76
N ASN A 136 -0.77 10.76 -4.94
CA ASN A 136 0.15 9.87 -5.65
C ASN A 136 0.28 8.52 -4.93
N TRP A 137 0.53 8.52 -3.62
CA TRP A 137 0.63 7.31 -2.80
C TRP A 137 -0.64 6.48 -2.85
N ARG A 138 -1.82 7.10 -2.69
CA ARG A 138 -3.12 6.42 -2.80
C ARG A 138 -3.41 5.90 -4.22
N SER A 139 -2.72 6.40 -5.24
CA SER A 139 -2.85 5.87 -6.60
C SER A 139 -2.00 4.63 -6.82
N ILE A 140 -0.85 4.53 -6.15
CA ILE A 140 0.02 3.35 -6.17
C ILE A 140 -0.71 2.18 -5.48
N THR A 141 -1.26 2.40 -4.29
CA THR A 141 -1.93 1.35 -3.50
C THR A 141 -3.25 0.83 -4.11
N ARG A 142 -3.80 1.49 -5.13
CA ARG A 142 -5.03 1.08 -5.83
C ARG A 142 -4.78 0.37 -7.16
N LYS A 143 -3.57 0.45 -7.72
CA LYS A 143 -3.25 -0.10 -9.04
C LYS A 143 -2.92 -1.60 -9.01
N ASP A 144 -2.86 -2.19 -7.82
CA ASP A 144 -2.69 -3.63 -7.57
C ASP A 144 -4.02 -4.27 -7.10
#